data_AF-A0A6L4AZA4-F1
#
_entry.id   AF-A0A6L4AZA4-F1
#
_cell.length_a   1.000
_cell.length_b   1.000
_cell.length_c   1.000
_cell.angle_alpha   90.00
_cell.angle_beta   90.00
_cell.angle_gamma   90.00
#
_symmetry.space_group_name_H-M   'P 1'
#
loop_
_entity.id
_entity.type
_entity.pdbx_description
1 polymer ?
#
loop_
_entity_poly.entity_id
_entity_poly.type
_entity_poly.pdbx_seq_one_letter_code
_entity_poly.pdbx_strand_id
1 'polypeptide(L)' 'MSEQMVSSTEPVYVRLLGEGTSVYRPAAAVHTAPGQALLVAPRSYDPEDEDWEFKPGTHVKLEARVLEGVQVLVAISAV' A
#
# COMPACT_ATOMS: atom_id res chain seq x y z
N MET A 1 31.16 -1.94 7.93
CA MET A 1 29.89 -2.61 8.25
C MET A 1 28.87 -2.02 7.30
N SER A 2 28.60 -2.69 6.18
CA SER A 2 27.86 -2.08 5.08
C SER A 2 26.93 -3.12 4.46
N GLU A 3 25.86 -3.44 5.16
CA GLU A 3 24.72 -4.19 4.62
C GLU A 3 23.55 -3.21 4.55
N GLN A 4 23.54 -2.36 3.52
CA GLN A 4 22.28 -1.76 3.10
C GLN A 4 21.52 -2.84 2.31
N MET A 5 20.75 -3.65 3.02
CA MET A 5 19.60 -4.32 2.42
C MET A 5 18.65 -3.20 1.97
N VAL A 6 18.75 -2.83 0.69
CA VAL A 6 17.79 -1.94 0.05
C VAL A 6 16.48 -2.71 -0.13
N SER A 7 15.71 -2.82 0.95
CA SER A 7 14.28 -3.09 0.84
C SER A 7 13.66 -1.86 0.18
N SER A 8 13.59 -1.85 -1.16
CA SER A 8 12.91 -0.80 -1.93
C SER A 8 11.48 -0.69 -1.39
N THR A 9 11.25 0.36 -0.60
CA THR A 9 9.93 0.68 -0.04
C THR A 9 9.23 1.53 -1.09
N GLU A 10 8.64 0.87 -2.08
CA GLU A 10 7.84 1.55 -3.08
C GLU A 10 6.46 1.88 -2.47
N PRO A 11 5.92 3.07 -2.73
CA PRO A 11 4.59 3.42 -2.26
C PRO A 11 3.54 2.56 -2.99
N VAL A 12 2.71 1.90 -2.20
CA VAL A 12 1.55 1.15 -2.67
C VAL A 12 0.30 1.94 -2.31
N TYR A 13 -0.63 2.04 -3.23
CA TYR A 13 -1.87 2.75 -3.03
C TYR A 13 -2.92 1.80 -2.44
N VAL A 14 -3.46 2.17 -1.28
CA VAL A 14 -4.55 1.45 -0.61
C VAL A 14 -5.81 2.28 -0.73
N ARG A 15 -6.92 1.61 -1.06
CA ARG A 15 -8.21 2.26 -1.16
C ARG A 15 -8.74 2.60 0.24
N LEU A 16 -9.31 3.80 0.38
CA LEU A 16 -10.08 4.18 1.55
C LEU A 16 -11.55 3.75 1.38
N LEU A 17 -12.11 3.17 2.42
CA LEU A 17 -13.52 2.84 2.54
C LEU A 17 -14.26 4.03 3.17
N GLY A 18 -15.54 4.21 2.84
CA GLY A 18 -16.39 5.22 3.46
C GLY A 18 -16.32 6.64 2.87
N GLU A 19 -15.39 6.93 1.97
CA GLU A 19 -15.23 8.27 1.33
C GLU A 19 -16.32 8.62 0.30
N GLY A 20 -17.29 7.71 0.05
CA GLY A 20 -18.35 7.87 -0.97
C GLY A 20 -17.85 7.86 -2.43
N THR A 21 -16.54 7.88 -2.63
CA THR A 21 -15.83 7.81 -3.92
C THR A 21 -14.62 6.89 -3.81
N SER A 22 -14.01 6.53 -4.95
CA SER A 22 -12.80 5.70 -4.96
C SER A 22 -11.57 6.56 -4.68
N VAL A 23 -11.24 6.72 -3.40
CA VAL A 23 -10.03 7.43 -2.95
C VAL A 23 -8.94 6.42 -2.61
N TYR A 24 -7.70 6.75 -2.98
CA TYR A 24 -6.54 5.93 -2.70
C TYR A 24 -5.49 6.74 -1.95
N ARG A 25 -4.90 6.14 -0.91
CA ARG A 25 -3.81 6.70 -0.13
C ARG A 25 -2.50 5.98 -0.40
N PRO A 26 -1.38 6.68 -0.56
CA PRO A 26 -0.07 6.05 -0.61
C PRO A 26 0.28 5.50 0.78
N ALA A 27 0.58 4.21 0.82
CA ALA A 27 1.04 3.46 1.97
C ALA A 27 2.46 2.96 1.72
N ALA A 28 3.29 2.97 2.76
CA ALA A 28 4.58 2.30 2.68
C ALA A 28 4.34 0.78 2.61
N ALA A 29 5.06 0.08 1.73
CA ALA A 29 4.98 -1.37 1.66
C ALA A 29 6.37 -1.99 1.48
N VAL A 30 6.57 -3.19 2.05
CA VAL A 30 7.78 -3.98 1.89
C VAL A 30 7.50 -5.08 0.90
N HIS A 31 8.14 -5.06 -0.26
CA HIS A 31 7.95 -6.09 -1.29
C HIS A 31 8.47 -7.43 -0.77
N THR A 32 7.57 -8.41 -0.67
CA THR A 32 7.90 -9.76 -0.19
C THR A 32 8.05 -10.76 -1.34
N ALA A 33 7.37 -10.51 -2.47
CA ALA A 33 7.46 -11.30 -3.69
C ALA A 33 7.03 -10.47 -4.92
N PRO A 34 7.25 -10.94 -6.17
CA PRO A 34 6.74 -10.26 -7.35
C PRO A 34 5.21 -10.07 -7.29
N GLY A 35 4.76 -8.81 -7.32
CA GLY A 35 3.34 -8.46 -7.20
C GLY A 35 2.76 -8.66 -5.80
N GLN A 36 3.58 -8.80 -4.76
CA GLN A 36 3.13 -8.89 -3.37
C GLN A 36 3.97 -8.02 -2.44
N ALA A 37 3.31 -7.38 -1.49
CA ALA A 37 3.99 -6.62 -0.45
C ALA A 37 3.26 -6.68 0.89
N LEU A 38 4.02 -6.50 1.96
CA LEU A 38 3.50 -6.29 3.30
C LEU A 38 3.22 -4.79 3.48
N LEU A 39 1.97 -4.43 3.74
CA LEU A 39 1.61 -3.04 4.06
C LEU A 39 2.23 -2.64 5.39
N VAL A 40 2.83 -1.46 5.44
CA VAL A 40 3.42 -0.87 6.63
C VAL A 40 2.66 0.40 6.96
N ALA A 41 2.27 0.53 8.23
CA ALA A 41 1.59 1.73 8.69
C ALA A 41 2.53 2.92 8.55
N PRO A 42 2.21 3.96 7.77
CA PRO A 42 2.91 5.23 7.92
C PRO A 42 2.69 5.74 9.35
N ARG A 43 3.62 6.55 9.86
CA ARG A 43 3.45 7.17 11.19
C ARG A 43 2.19 8.03 11.31
N SER A 44 1.65 8.46 10.17
CA SER A 44 0.43 9.26 10.07
C SER A 44 -0.85 8.43 9.92
N TYR A 45 -0.76 7.10 9.87
CA TYR A 45 -1.95 6.26 9.78
C TYR A 45 -2.68 6.25 11.12
N ASP A 46 -3.94 6.68 11.09
CA ASP A 46 -4.86 6.63 12.21
C ASP A 46 -6.05 5.73 11.85
N PRO A 47 -6.18 4.54 12.47
CA PRO A 47 -7.29 3.64 12.19
C PRO A 47 -8.65 4.16 12.69
N GLU A 48 -8.70 5.22 13.51
CA GLU A 48 -9.95 5.87 13.94
C GLU A 48 -10.45 6.90 12.92
N ASP A 49 -9.55 7.47 12.12
CA ASP A 49 -9.85 8.49 11.10
C ASP A 49 -9.90 7.90 9.68
N GLU A 50 -9.03 6.92 9.38
CA GLU A 50 -8.90 6.32 8.04
C GLU A 50 -9.28 4.83 8.01
N ASP A 51 -10.37 4.49 7.32
CA ASP A 51 -10.76 3.10 7.09
C ASP A 51 -10.14 2.53 5.80
N TRP A 52 -8.94 1.96 5.91
CA TRP A 52 -8.28 1.34 4.76
C TRP A 52 -8.90 -0.03 4.42
N GLU A 53 -9.05 -0.32 3.12
CA GLU A 53 -9.51 -1.63 2.61
C GLU A 53 -8.61 -2.78 3.08
N PHE A 54 -7.30 -2.52 3.20
CA PHE A 54 -6.32 -3.44 3.76
C PHE A 54 -5.54 -2.76 4.87
N LYS A 55 -5.57 -3.34 6.07
CA LYS A 55 -4.90 -2.76 7.25
C LYS A 55 -3.38 -2.96 7.18
N PRO A 56 -2.59 -2.07 7.78
CA PRO A 56 -1.16 -2.30 7.98
C PRO A 56 -0.85 -3.65 8.63
N GLY A 57 0.26 -4.27 8.25
CA GLY A 57 0.62 -5.63 8.65
C GLY A 57 0.00 -6.73 7.78
N THR A 58 -0.84 -6.37 6.80
CA THR A 58 -1.44 -7.32 5.86
C THR A 58 -0.53 -7.54 4.65
N HIS A 59 -0.37 -8.80 4.24
CA HIS A 59 0.22 -9.13 2.94
C HIS A 59 -0.83 -8.92 1.85
N VAL A 60 -0.51 -8.11 0.86
CA VAL A 60 -1.41 -7.77 -0.24
C VAL A 60 -0.79 -8.08 -1.59
N LYS A 61 -1.64 -8.43 -2.55
CA LYS A 61 -1.27 -8.46 -3.97
C LYS A 61 -1.38 -7.06 -4.54
N LEU A 62 -0.40 -6.73 -5.37
CA LEU A 62 -0.28 -5.45 -6.04
C LEU A 62 -0.65 -5.59 -7.51
N GLU A 63 -1.36 -4.60 -8.02
CA GLU A 63 -1.68 -4.47 -9.43
C GLU A 63 -1.29 -3.06 -9.91
N ALA A 64 -0.63 -2.99 -11.06
CA ALA A 64 -0.36 -1.71 -11.70
C ALA A 64 -1.65 -1.13 -12.28
N ARG A 65 -2.07 0.03 -11.80
CA ARG A 65 -3.21 0.78 -12.31
C ARG A 65 -2.80 2.19 -12.70
N VAL A 66 -3.51 2.76 -13.67
CA VAL A 66 -3.34 4.16 -14.04
C VAL A 66 -4.31 4.99 -13.20
N LEU A 67 -3.80 5.73 -12.22
CA LEU A 67 -4.55 6.72 -11.44
C LEU A 67 -4.11 8.11 -11.90
N GLU A 68 -5.08 8.96 -12.27
CA GLU A 68 -4.81 10.34 -12.74
C GLU A 68 -3.78 10.41 -13.89
N GLY A 69 -3.72 9.39 -14.74
CA GLY A 69 -2.75 9.31 -15.86
C GLY A 69 -1.36 8.80 -15.47
N VAL A 70 -1.13 8.46 -14.20
CA VAL A 70 0.14 7.91 -13.68
C VAL A 70 -0.03 6.44 -13.34
N GLN A 71 0.93 5.60 -13.79
CA GLN A 71 0.95 4.20 -13.41
C GLN A 71 1.46 4.05 -11.97
N VAL A 72 0.62 3.47 -11.11
CA VAL A 72 0.89 3.24 -9.69
C VAL A 72 0.52 1.82 -9.29
N LEU A 73 1.12 1.30 -8.21
CA LEU A 73 0.78 -0.01 -7.67
C LEU A 73 -0.35 0.12 -6.65
N VAL A 74 -1.42 -0.64 -6.83
CA VAL A 74 -2.61 -0.63 -5.97
C VAL A 74 -2.75 -1.99 -5.30
N ALA A 75 -3.08 -2.01 -4.00
CA ALA A 75 -3.43 -3.23 -3.30
C ALA A 75 -4.82 -3.73 -3.74
N ILE A 76 -4.93 -4.97 -4.22
CA ILE A 76 -6.17 -5.53 -4.77
C ILE A 76 -6.75 -6.71 -3.98
N SER A 77 -5.94 -7.41 -3.19
CA SER A 77 -6.40 -8.54 -2.37
C SER A 77 -5.42 -8.86 -1.26
N ALA A 78 -5.90 -9.28 -0.10
CA ALA A 78 -5.05 -9.89 0.94
C ALA A 78 -4.61 -11.31 0.52
N VAL A 79 -3.44 -11.74 0.99
CA VAL A 79 -2.86 -13.09 0.80
C VAL A 79 -2.91 -13.86 2.11
#